data_AF-A0A5E7P4R2-F1
#
_entry.id   AF-A0A5E7P4R2-F1
#
_cell.length_a   1.000
_cell.length_b   1.000
_cell.length_c   1.000
_cell.angle_alpha   90.00
_cell.angle_beta   90.00
_cell.angle_gamma   90.00
#
_symmetry.space_group_name_H-M   'P 1'
#
loop_
_entity.id
_entity.type
_entity.pdbx_description
1 polymer ?
#
loop_
_entity_poly.entity_id
_entity_poly.type
_entity_poly.pdbx_seq_one_letter_code
_entity_poly.pdbx_strand_id
1 'polypeptide(L)'
;MALGFSEAGAVQVLEKDFAGRVGFPACALSNNNAVIRSTQQRFKQLAANQQRATVERKGNGYTYREDTEENRVMFVFDTKPGTEARKQISLVMQAHGFKWSSTRSAWVRKLSSAAVWGAERVAQKLDALPLI
;
A
#
# COMPACT_ATOMS: atom_id res chain seq x y z
N MET A 1 16.33 4.64 -36.46
CA MET A 1 15.99 4.57 -35.03
C MET A 1 17.27 4.73 -34.24
N ALA A 2 17.41 5.83 -33.48
CA ALA A 2 18.58 6.01 -32.61
C ALA A 2 18.48 5.05 -31.42
N LEU A 3 19.56 4.35 -31.10
CA LEU A 3 19.67 3.29 -30.07
C LEU A 3 19.45 3.79 -28.62
N GLY A 4 18.85 4.98 -28.42
CA GLY A 4 18.59 5.56 -27.11
C GLY A 4 19.85 6.01 -26.33
N PHE A 5 21.04 5.83 -26.90
CA PHE A 5 22.30 6.26 -26.30
C PHE A 5 22.87 7.46 -27.05
N SER A 6 23.33 8.45 -26.29
CA SER A 6 24.21 9.48 -26.83
C SER A 6 25.58 8.86 -27.16
N GLU A 7 26.23 9.37 -28.20
CA GLU A 7 27.57 8.93 -28.61
C GLU A 7 28.58 9.06 -27.46
N ALA A 8 28.51 10.16 -26.70
CA ALA A 8 29.30 10.36 -25.50
C ALA A 8 29.10 9.26 -24.43
N GLY A 9 27.85 8.81 -24.23
CA GLY A 9 27.55 7.73 -23.29
C GLY A 9 28.06 6.36 -23.77
N ALA A 10 28.05 6.12 -25.08
CA ALA A 10 28.59 4.89 -25.66
C ALA A 10 30.12 4.80 -25.50
N VAL A 11 30.83 5.91 -25.72
CA VAL A 11 32.29 5.99 -25.52
C VAL A 11 32.67 5.74 -24.06
N GLN A 12 31.94 6.33 -23.12
CA GLN A 12 32.21 6.18 -21.68
C GLN A 12 32.07 4.73 -21.18
N VAL A 13 31.17 3.95 -21.78
CA VAL A 13 30.98 2.53 -21.43
C VAL A 13 32.15 1.66 -21.94
N LEU A 14 32.88 2.12 -22.96
CA LEU A 14 34.07 1.44 -23.48
C LEU A 14 35.34 1.76 -22.69
N GLU A 15 35.31 2.82 -21.85
CA GLU A 15 36.39 3.13 -20.94
C GLU A 15 36.48 2.08 -19.82
N LYS A 16 37.70 1.76 -19.41
CA LYS A 16 37.92 0.83 -18.29
C LYS A 16 37.52 1.49 -16.98
N ASP A 17 36.74 0.77 -16.17
CA ASP A 17 36.43 1.20 -14.81
C ASP A 17 37.68 1.11 -13.90
N PHE A 18 37.53 1.55 -12.63
CA PHE A 18 38.61 1.54 -11.64
C PHE A 18 39.23 0.15 -11.39
N ALA A 19 38.54 -0.93 -11.78
CA ALA A 19 38.95 -2.32 -11.64
C ALA A 19 39.33 -2.96 -13.00
N GLY A 20 39.48 -2.16 -14.06
CA GLY A 20 39.89 -2.62 -15.39
C GLY A 20 38.80 -3.28 -16.22
N ARG A 21 37.54 -3.25 -15.79
CA ARG A 21 36.39 -3.84 -16.49
C ARG A 21 35.86 -2.86 -17.55
N VAL A 22 35.40 -3.39 -18.67
CA VAL A 22 34.80 -2.63 -19.77
C VAL A 22 33.33 -3.00 -19.87
N GLY A 23 32.47 -2.02 -20.18
CA GLY A 23 31.03 -2.22 -20.27
C GLY A 23 30.26 -1.64 -19.08
N PHE A 24 28.97 -1.95 -19.01
CA PHE A 24 28.13 -1.44 -17.93
C PHE A 24 28.53 -2.04 -16.57
N PRO A 25 28.60 -1.22 -15.50
CA PRO A 25 28.86 -1.74 -14.16
C PRO A 25 27.83 -2.80 -13.76
N ALA A 26 28.30 -3.96 -13.28
CA ALA A 26 27.42 -5.05 -12.88
C ALA A 26 26.41 -4.65 -11.78
N CYS A 27 26.81 -3.74 -10.88
CA CYS A 27 25.93 -3.16 -9.86
C CYS A 27 24.81 -2.32 -10.47
N ALA A 28 25.08 -1.54 -11.53
CA ALA A 28 24.08 -0.74 -12.21
C ALA A 28 23.04 -1.63 -12.91
N LEU A 29 23.49 -2.68 -13.61
CA LEU A 29 22.60 -3.68 -14.22
C LEU A 29 21.74 -4.39 -13.15
N SER A 30 22.34 -4.78 -12.03
CA SER A 30 21.65 -5.44 -10.92
C SER A 30 20.58 -4.53 -10.31
N ASN A 31 20.91 -3.25 -10.09
CA ASN A 31 19.98 -2.24 -9.58
C ASN A 31 18.81 -2.03 -10.56
N ASN A 32 19.09 -1.90 -11.86
CA ASN A 32 18.06 -1.75 -12.89
C ASN A 32 17.13 -2.96 -12.92
N ASN A 33 17.68 -4.18 -12.87
CA ASN A 33 16.88 -5.40 -12.80
C ASN A 33 16.05 -5.50 -11.52
N ALA A 34 16.54 -5.00 -10.39
CA ALA A 34 15.76 -4.91 -9.15
C ALA A 34 14.59 -3.92 -9.28
N VAL A 35 14.82 -2.75 -9.86
CA VAL A 35 13.79 -1.74 -10.13
C VAL A 35 12.72 -2.26 -11.09
N ILE A 36 13.13 -2.93 -12.18
CA ILE A 36 12.21 -3.53 -13.15
C ILE A 36 11.33 -4.59 -12.47
N ARG A 37 11.94 -5.52 -11.72
CA ARG A 37 11.21 -6.58 -11.01
C ARG A 37 10.22 -6.00 -10.00
N SER A 38 10.64 -5.03 -9.19
CA SER A 38 9.77 -4.36 -8.21
C SER A 38 8.57 -3.67 -8.88
N THR A 39 8.82 -2.96 -9.98
CA THR A 39 7.79 -2.28 -10.76
C THR A 39 6.80 -3.28 -11.36
N GLN A 40 7.29 -4.37 -11.97
CA GLN A 40 6.43 -5.43 -12.50
C GLN A 40 5.58 -6.09 -11.41
N GLN A 41 6.14 -6.36 -10.24
CA GLN A 41 5.41 -6.92 -9.11
C GLN A 41 4.32 -5.97 -8.62
N ARG A 42 4.62 -4.68 -8.51
CA ARG A 42 3.65 -3.65 -8.15
C ARG A 42 2.53 -3.54 -9.19
N PHE A 43 2.86 -3.60 -10.48
CA PHE A 43 1.86 -3.59 -11.55
C PHE A 43 0.90 -4.77 -11.44
N LYS A 44 1.44 -5.99 -11.26
CA LYS A 44 0.62 -7.19 -11.03
C LYS A 44 -0.29 -7.06 -9.81
N GLN A 45 0.20 -6.50 -8.71
CA GLN A 45 -0.61 -6.26 -7.51
C GLN A 45 -1.75 -5.27 -7.76
N LEU A 46 -1.49 -4.17 -8.48
CA LEU A 46 -2.51 -3.19 -8.81
C LEU A 46 -3.58 -3.76 -9.74
N ALA A 47 -3.17 -4.50 -10.78
CA ALA A 47 -4.09 -5.19 -11.69
C ALA A 47 -4.96 -6.22 -10.94
N ALA A 48 -4.37 -7.00 -10.03
CA ALA A 48 -5.12 -7.95 -9.21
C ALA A 48 -6.10 -7.27 -8.24
N ASN A 49 -5.73 -6.11 -7.69
CA ASN A 49 -6.63 -5.35 -6.81
C ASN A 49 -7.82 -4.75 -7.57
N GLN A 50 -7.64 -4.31 -8.81
CA GLN A 50 -8.74 -3.77 -9.64
C GLN A 50 -9.79 -4.82 -10.01
N GLN A 51 -9.40 -6.10 -10.08
CA GLN A 51 -10.34 -7.20 -10.37
C GLN A 51 -11.17 -7.64 -9.16
N ARG A 52 -10.90 -7.11 -7.96
CA ARG A 52 -11.69 -7.45 -6.78
C ARG A 52 -13.03 -6.73 -6.79
N ALA A 53 -14.05 -7.39 -6.27
CA ALA A 53 -15.33 -6.76 -5.99
C ALA A 53 -15.20 -5.86 -4.75
N THR A 54 -15.91 -4.74 -4.76
CA THR A 54 -16.11 -3.92 -3.56
C THR A 54 -16.87 -4.75 -2.52
N VAL A 55 -16.36 -4.78 -1.29
CA VAL A 55 -16.99 -5.49 -0.18
C VAL A 55 -17.44 -4.47 0.85
N GLU A 56 -18.70 -4.53 1.26
CA GLU A 56 -19.23 -3.71 2.34
C GLU A 56 -19.85 -4.62 3.42
N ARG A 57 -19.51 -4.37 4.68
CA ARG A 57 -20.02 -5.14 5.83
C ARG A 57 -20.36 -4.17 6.96
N LYS A 58 -21.51 -4.37 7.59
CA LYS A 58 -21.90 -3.63 8.80
C LYS A 58 -21.40 -4.37 10.03
N GLY A 59 -20.72 -3.64 10.91
CA GLY A 59 -20.31 -4.10 12.23
C GLY A 59 -21.10 -3.39 13.32
N ASN A 60 -20.64 -3.52 14.57
CA ASN A 60 -21.30 -2.89 15.71
C ASN A 60 -21.00 -1.37 15.74
N GLY A 61 -21.83 -0.55 15.10
CA GLY A 61 -21.67 0.92 15.09
C GLY A 61 -20.61 1.45 14.10
N TYR A 62 -20.17 0.61 13.16
CA TYR A 62 -19.32 1.02 12.05
C TYR A 62 -19.66 0.26 10.77
N THR A 63 -19.35 0.86 9.64
CA THR A 63 -19.40 0.26 8.31
C THR A 63 -17.98 0.02 7.81
N TYR A 64 -17.68 -1.24 7.50
CA TYR A 64 -16.45 -1.68 6.88
C TYR A 64 -16.60 -1.71 5.36
N ARG A 65 -15.66 -1.10 4.63
CA ARG A 65 -15.66 -1.05 3.16
C ARG A 65 -14.28 -1.34 2.58
N GLU A 66 -14.23 -2.30 1.67
CA GLU A 66 -13.09 -2.55 0.77
C GLU A 66 -13.40 -1.88 -0.55
N ASP A 67 -12.88 -0.67 -0.75
CA ASP A 67 -13.09 0.11 -1.95
C ASP A 67 -11.97 -0.17 -2.96
N THR A 68 -12.34 -0.84 -4.05
CA THR A 68 -11.39 -1.25 -5.09
C THR A 68 -11.09 -0.12 -6.07
N GLU A 69 -12.00 0.86 -6.21
CA GLU A 69 -11.81 2.07 -7.02
C GLU A 69 -10.80 3.00 -6.36
N GLU A 70 -10.97 3.31 -5.08
CA GLU A 70 -10.01 4.11 -4.30
C GLU A 70 -8.78 3.30 -3.85
N ASN A 71 -8.82 1.97 -4.00
CA ASN A 71 -7.81 1.03 -3.50
C ASN A 71 -7.55 1.25 -1.99
N ARG A 72 -8.65 1.33 -1.21
CA ARG A 72 -8.65 1.58 0.23
C ARG A 72 -9.48 0.55 1.00
N VAL A 73 -9.03 0.25 2.21
CA VAL A 73 -9.84 -0.38 3.25
C VAL A 73 -10.26 0.70 4.23
N MET A 74 -11.54 0.78 4.55
CA MET A 74 -12.13 1.88 5.31
C MET A 74 -13.04 1.36 6.43
N PHE A 75 -12.98 2.03 7.57
CA PHE A 75 -13.94 1.93 8.67
C PHE A 75 -14.61 3.28 8.88
N VAL A 76 -15.91 3.35 8.59
CA VAL A 76 -16.76 4.53 8.76
C VAL A 76 -17.59 4.33 10.02
N PHE A 77 -17.58 5.29 10.94
CA PHE A 77 -18.38 5.19 12.17
C PHE A 77 -19.63 6.05 12.04
N ASP A 78 -20.80 5.48 12.30
CA ASP A 78 -22.08 6.16 12.11
C ASP A 78 -22.33 7.24 13.18
N THR A 79 -21.84 6.99 14.39
CA THR A 79 -21.95 7.89 15.53
C THR A 79 -20.58 8.21 16.08
N LYS A 80 -20.44 9.38 16.69
CA LYS A 80 -19.20 9.76 17.37
C LYS A 80 -19.04 8.90 18.63
N PRO A 81 -18.02 8.03 18.72
CA PRO A 81 -17.82 7.19 19.90
C PRO A 81 -17.52 8.06 21.13
N GLY A 82 -17.89 7.58 22.32
CA GLY A 82 -17.54 8.23 23.59
C GLY A 82 -16.03 8.43 23.74
N THR A 83 -15.60 9.34 24.63
CA THR A 83 -14.19 9.75 24.75
C THR A 83 -13.24 8.58 25.00
N GLU A 84 -13.62 7.61 25.84
CA GLU A 84 -12.80 6.44 26.13
C GLU A 84 -12.81 5.43 24.97
N ALA A 85 -13.97 5.11 24.42
CA ALA A 85 -14.10 4.26 23.23
C ALA A 85 -13.26 4.82 22.06
N ARG A 86 -13.26 6.14 21.85
CA ARG A 86 -12.45 6.79 20.81
C ARG A 86 -10.95 6.55 20.99
N LYS A 87 -10.44 6.60 22.22
CA LYS A 87 -9.01 6.32 22.50
C LYS A 87 -8.68 4.86 22.17
N GLN A 88 -9.52 3.92 22.60
CA GLN A 88 -9.34 2.49 22.32
C GLN A 88 -9.40 2.19 20.82
N ILE A 89 -10.39 2.74 20.10
CA ILE A 89 -10.51 2.62 18.64
C ILE A 89 -9.24 3.17 17.97
N SER A 90 -8.79 4.36 18.36
CA SER A 90 -7.59 4.96 17.80
C SER A 90 -6.35 4.08 18.00
N LEU A 91 -6.18 3.51 19.19
CA LEU A 91 -5.05 2.64 19.50
C LEU A 91 -5.08 1.37 18.64
N VAL A 92 -6.23 0.71 18.54
CA VAL A 92 -6.41 -0.50 17.73
C VAL A 92 -6.16 -0.21 16.25
N MET A 93 -6.74 0.87 15.73
CA MET A 93 -6.57 1.28 14.33
C MET A 93 -5.10 1.56 13.98
N GLN A 94 -4.42 2.34 14.82
CA GLN A 94 -3.02 2.70 14.60
C GLN A 94 -2.10 1.48 14.68
N ALA A 95 -2.34 0.55 15.61
CA ALA A 95 -1.57 -0.70 15.73
C ALA A 95 -1.65 -1.55 14.45
N HIS A 96 -2.76 -1.47 13.71
CA HIS A 96 -2.95 -2.18 12.43
C HIS A 96 -2.67 -1.28 11.20
N GLY A 97 -2.07 -0.11 11.40
CA GLY A 97 -1.60 0.78 10.33
C GLY A 97 -2.70 1.59 9.62
N PHE A 98 -3.89 1.71 10.22
CA PHE A 98 -4.94 2.59 9.73
C PHE A 98 -4.68 4.04 10.17
N LYS A 99 -5.04 4.99 9.30
CA LYS A 99 -4.91 6.43 9.56
C LYS A 99 -6.27 7.10 9.47
N TRP A 100 -6.55 8.04 10.36
CA TRP A 100 -7.77 8.84 10.30
C TRP A 100 -7.74 9.77 9.07
N SER A 101 -8.84 9.81 8.31
CA SER A 101 -9.06 10.75 7.22
C SER A 101 -10.24 11.66 7.58
N SER A 102 -9.97 12.96 7.75
CA SER A 102 -11.03 13.94 8.05
C SER A 102 -12.00 14.13 6.89
N THR A 103 -11.52 14.10 5.65
CA THR A 103 -12.36 14.26 4.44
C THR A 103 -13.36 13.11 4.29
N ARG A 104 -12.97 11.89 4.66
CA ARG A 104 -13.83 10.70 4.58
C ARG A 104 -14.54 10.39 5.89
N SER A 105 -14.23 11.11 6.97
CA SER A 105 -14.64 10.78 8.33
C SER A 105 -14.45 9.30 8.67
N ALA A 106 -13.34 8.72 8.24
CA ALA A 106 -13.09 7.28 8.28
C ALA A 106 -11.64 6.94 8.61
N TRP A 107 -11.43 5.76 9.18
CA TRP A 107 -10.10 5.17 9.29
C TRP A 107 -9.76 4.44 7.99
N VAL A 108 -8.65 4.81 7.36
CA VAL A 108 -8.28 4.33 6.03
C VAL A 108 -6.89 3.69 6.00
N ARG A 109 -6.75 2.67 5.16
CA ARG A 109 -5.46 2.05 4.80
C ARG A 109 -5.46 1.68 3.32
N LYS A 110 -4.30 1.64 2.68
CA LYS A 110 -4.18 1.16 1.30
C LYS A 110 -4.61 -0.32 1.21
N LEU A 111 -5.47 -0.65 0.26
CA LEU A 111 -5.95 -2.01 0.03
C LEU A 111 -4.78 -2.90 -0.38
N SER A 112 -4.58 -3.94 0.44
CA SER A 112 -3.55 -4.96 0.32
C SER A 112 -3.99 -6.15 1.16
N SER A 113 -3.45 -7.34 0.88
CA SER A 113 -3.78 -8.55 1.64
C SER A 113 -3.54 -8.36 3.15
N ALA A 114 -2.46 -7.67 3.52
CA ALA A 114 -2.15 -7.34 4.92
C ALA A 114 -3.10 -6.30 5.53
N ALA A 115 -3.71 -5.43 4.71
CA ALA A 115 -4.73 -4.49 5.17
C ALA A 115 -6.07 -5.20 5.41
N VAL A 116 -6.46 -6.13 4.54
CA VAL A 116 -7.68 -6.95 4.71
C VAL A 116 -7.54 -7.82 5.96
N TRP A 117 -6.43 -8.56 6.11
CA TRP A 117 -6.17 -9.33 7.32
C TRP A 117 -6.14 -8.46 8.58
N GLY A 118 -5.49 -7.29 8.51
CA GLY A 118 -5.48 -6.33 9.61
C GLY A 118 -6.88 -5.82 9.95
N ALA A 119 -7.72 -5.59 8.95
CA ALA A 119 -9.10 -5.17 9.13
C ALA A 119 -9.94 -6.23 9.83
N GLU A 120 -9.78 -7.52 9.49
CA GLU A 120 -10.48 -8.60 10.19
C GLU A 120 -10.14 -8.62 11.69
N ARG A 121 -8.87 -8.37 12.05
CA ARG A 121 -8.44 -8.27 13.45
C ARG A 121 -8.98 -7.03 14.15
N VAL A 122 -9.04 -5.91 13.44
CA VAL A 122 -9.66 -4.68 13.94
C VAL A 122 -11.15 -4.91 14.18
N ALA A 123 -11.87 -5.48 13.22
CA ALA A 123 -13.30 -5.78 13.32
C ALA A 123 -13.60 -6.67 14.53
N GLN A 124 -12.86 -7.76 14.72
CA GLN A 124 -12.99 -8.64 15.89
C GLN A 124 -12.82 -7.88 17.23
N LYS A 125 -11.85 -6.96 17.30
CA LYS A 125 -11.63 -6.13 18.51
C LYS A 125 -12.72 -5.10 18.70
N LEU A 126 -13.21 -4.47 17.63
CA LEU A 126 -14.28 -3.48 17.69
C LEU A 126 -15.61 -4.12 18.09
N ASP A 127 -15.92 -5.30 17.56
CA ASP A 127 -17.16 -6.02 17.90
C ASP A 127 -17.15 -6.53 19.35
N ALA A 128 -15.97 -6.80 19.90
CA ALA A 128 -15.78 -7.14 21.32
C ALA A 128 -15.80 -5.93 22.27
N LEU A 129 -15.68 -4.70 21.74
CA LEU A 129 -15.80 -3.48 22.53
C LEU A 129 -17.28 -3.08 22.60
N PRO A 130 -17.82 -2.76 23.80
CA PRO A 130 -19.10 -2.07 23.89
C PRO A 130 -18.91 -0.67 23.27
N LEU A 131 -19.42 -0.49 22.04
CA LEU A 131 -19.33 0.76 21.30
C LEU A 131 -20.45 1.76 21.66
N ILE A 132 -21.17 1.50 22.76
CA ILE A 132 -22.19 2.35 23.38
C ILE A 132 -22.00 2.26 24.90
#